data_AF-A0A539D2B4-F1
#
_entry.id   AF-A0A539D2B4-F1
#
_cell.length_a   1.000
_cell.length_b   1.000
_cell.length_c   1.000
_cell.angle_alpha   90.00
_cell.angle_beta   90.00
_cell.angle_gamma   90.00
#
_symmetry.space_group_name_H-M   'P 1'
#
loop_
_entity.id
_entity.type
_entity.pdbx_description
1 polymer ?
#
loop_
_entity_poly.entity_id
_entity_poly.type
_entity_poly.pdbx_seq_one_letter_code
_entity_poly.pdbx_strand_id
1 'polypeptide(L)' 'MTDWLFSPAPTASLPISGQSERFPIRRILCVGQNYAAHAREMGQARAEPFFFTKPADAVVVDGADPSRAGPSVVT' A
#
# COMPACT_ATOMS: atom_id res chain seq x y z
N MET A 1 26.90 3.62 -9.06
CA MET A 1 26.03 3.99 -7.92
C MET A 1 25.66 5.44 -8.08
N THR A 2 24.42 5.80 -7.78
CA THR A 2 23.95 7.19 -7.87
C THR A 2 24.38 7.93 -6.61
N ASP A 3 24.96 9.12 -6.77
CA ASP A 3 25.27 10.03 -5.67
C ASP A 3 24.02 10.85 -5.32
N TRP A 4 23.56 10.74 -4.09
CA TRP A 4 22.32 11.37 -3.62
C TRP A 4 22.65 12.46 -2.61
N LEU A 5 21.94 13.60 -2.70
CA LEU A 5 22.12 14.72 -1.78
C LEU A 5 21.82 14.36 -0.30
N PHE A 6 20.94 13.38 -0.09
CA PHE A 6 20.60 12.81 1.21
C PHE A 6 20.23 11.34 1.06
N SER A 7 20.31 10.58 2.16
CA SER A 7 19.96 9.16 2.16
C SER A 7 18.51 8.95 1.71
N PRO A 8 18.24 8.10 0.71
CA PRO A 8 16.87 7.80 0.30
C PRO A 8 16.11 7.09 1.41
N ALA A 9 14.79 7.24 1.42
CA ALA A 9 13.93 6.50 2.32
C ALA A 9 14.10 4.98 2.11
N PRO A 10 13.98 4.17 3.17
CA PRO A 10 13.99 2.72 3.04
C PRO A 10 12.90 2.24 2.07
N THR A 11 13.18 1.15 1.35
CA THR A 11 12.20 0.54 0.44
C THR A 11 10.99 0.03 1.23
N ALA A 12 9.80 0.53 0.90
CA ALA A 12 8.54 0.01 1.44
C ALA A 12 8.42 -1.49 1.14
N SER A 13 8.11 -2.29 2.15
CA SER A 13 8.09 -3.75 2.02
C SER A 13 7.07 -4.42 2.94
N LEU A 14 6.61 -5.61 2.56
CA LEU A 14 5.70 -6.45 3.34
C LEU A 14 6.42 -7.63 3.99
N PRO A 15 5.94 -8.12 5.16
CA PRO A 15 6.40 -9.40 5.71
C PRO A 15 6.01 -10.55 4.79
N ILE A 16 6.83 -11.59 4.77
CA ILE A 16 6.51 -12.87 4.14
C ILE A 16 6.29 -13.90 5.25
N SER A 17 5.17 -14.60 5.21
CA SER A 17 4.83 -15.58 6.26
C SER A 17 5.89 -16.68 6.35
N GLY A 18 6.44 -16.90 7.55
CA GLY A 18 7.46 -17.93 7.81
C GLY A 18 8.86 -17.61 7.29
N GLN A 19 9.12 -16.38 6.82
CA GLN A 19 10.41 -15.96 6.27
C GLN A 19 10.92 -14.69 6.94
N SER A 20 12.25 -14.52 6.93
CA SER A 20 12.91 -13.30 7.42
C SER A 20 12.99 -12.21 6.35
N GLU A 21 12.91 -12.64 5.09
CA GLU A 21 12.93 -11.83 3.89
C GLU A 21 11.65 -11.01 3.75
N ARG A 22 11.74 -9.91 3.00
CA ARG A 22 10.63 -8.96 2.81
C ARG A 22 10.31 -8.77 1.35
N PHE A 23 9.02 -8.59 1.04
CA PHE A 23 8.55 -8.36 -0.32
C PHE A 23 8.57 -6.85 -0.65
N PRO A 24 9.42 -6.39 -1.60
CA PRO A 24 9.51 -4.96 -1.92
C PRO A 24 8.30 -4.48 -2.73
N ILE A 25 7.68 -3.40 -2.28
CA ILE A 25 6.49 -2.82 -2.92
C ILE A 25 6.93 -1.85 -4.02
N ARG A 26 6.43 -2.05 -5.25
CA ARG A 26 6.68 -1.13 -6.38
C ARG A 26 5.54 -0.15 -6.60
N ARG A 27 4.31 -0.64 -6.79
CA ARG A 27 3.11 0.16 -7.03
C ARG A 27 1.92 -0.52 -6.36
N ILE A 28 0.98 0.30 -5.90
CA ILE A 28 -0.30 -0.16 -5.35
C ILE A 28 -1.39 0.27 -6.31
N LEU A 29 -2.09 -0.71 -6.89
CA LEU A 29 -3.24 -0.48 -7.75
C LEU A 29 -4.48 -0.94 -7.01
N CYS A 30 -5.41 -0.01 -6.79
CA CYS A 30 -6.65 -0.27 -6.08
C CYS A 30 -7.82 -0.25 -7.07
N VAL A 31 -8.73 -1.20 -6.95
CA VAL A 31 -9.96 -1.27 -7.76
C VAL A 31 -11.11 -0.66 -6.96
N GLY A 32 -11.76 0.35 -7.53
CA GLY A 32 -12.94 0.97 -6.91
C GLY A 32 -14.22 0.18 -7.20
N GLN A 33 -15.13 0.14 -6.21
CA GLN A 33 -16.48 -0.42 -6.35
C GLN A 33 -16.55 -1.83 -6.95
N ASN A 34 -15.58 -2.70 -6.61
CA ASN A 34 -15.48 -4.03 -7.21
C ASN A 34 -16.58 -5.02 -6.75
N TYR A 35 -17.29 -4.69 -5.66
CA TYR A 35 -18.39 -5.49 -5.10
C TYR A 35 -19.73 -4.79 -5.34
N ALA A 36 -20.72 -5.55 -5.85
CA ALA A 36 -22.02 -5.01 -6.21
C ALA A 36 -22.81 -4.44 -5.02
N ALA A 37 -22.68 -5.02 -3.82
CA ALA A 37 -23.31 -4.50 -2.61
C ALA A 37 -22.73 -3.12 -2.24
N HIS A 38 -21.40 -3.02 -2.22
CA HIS A 38 -20.71 -1.77 -1.89
C HIS A 38 -20.95 -0.65 -2.92
N ALA A 39 -21.03 -1.00 -4.22
CA ALA A 39 -21.42 -0.02 -5.24
C ALA A 39 -22.80 0.59 -4.94
N ARG A 40 -23.78 -0.26 -4.55
CA ARG A 40 -25.13 0.19 -4.20
C ARG A 40 -25.18 1.04 -2.93
N GLU A 41 -24.39 0.71 -1.92
CA GLU A 41 -24.24 1.54 -0.71
C GLU A 41 -23.78 2.96 -1.05
N MET A 42 -22.92 3.08 -2.06
CA MET A 42 -22.42 4.36 -2.57
C MET A 42 -23.37 5.02 -3.57
N GLY A 43 -24.60 4.53 -3.73
CA GLY A 43 -25.61 5.07 -4.64
C GLY A 43 -25.33 4.80 -6.12
N GLN A 44 -24.47 3.82 -6.42
CA GLN A 44 -24.04 3.49 -7.78
C GLN A 44 -24.48 2.07 -8.18
N ALA A 45 -24.70 1.86 -9.47
CA ALA A 45 -24.71 0.51 -10.03
C ALA A 45 -23.27 0.08 -10.30
N ARG A 46 -22.99 -1.24 -10.28
CA ARG A 46 -21.65 -1.74 -10.64
C ARG A 46 -21.34 -1.34 -12.10
N ALA A 47 -20.34 -0.49 -12.26
CA ALA A 47 -19.83 -0.03 -13.55
C ALA A 47 -18.60 -0.84 -13.98
N GLU A 48 -17.97 -0.43 -15.09
CA GLU A 48 -16.65 -0.93 -15.46
C GLU A 48 -15.62 -0.69 -14.35
N PRO A 49 -14.62 -1.57 -14.17
CA PRO A 49 -13.60 -1.38 -13.17
C PRO A 49 -12.82 -0.09 -13.43
N PHE A 50 -12.67 0.73 -12.38
CA PHE A 50 -11.75 1.85 -12.42
C PHE A 50 -10.66 1.66 -11.35
N PHE A 51 -9.50 2.24 -11.65
CA PHE A 51 -8.31 2.08 -10.85
C PHE A 51 -7.88 3.42 -10.26
N PHE A 52 -7.41 3.37 -9.02
CA PHE A 52 -6.69 4.45 -8.38
C PHE A 52 -5.44 3.90 -7.71
N THR A 53 -4.51 4.78 -7.32
CA THR A 53 -3.22 4.37 -6.75
C THR A 53 -3.01 4.93 -5.36
N LYS A 54 -2.25 4.21 -4.55
CA LYS A 54 -1.62 4.74 -3.34
C LYS A 54 -0.10 4.73 -3.52
N PRO A 55 0.63 5.69 -2.92
CA PRO A 55 2.09 5.64 -2.93
C PRO A 55 2.57 4.45 -2.08
N ALA A 56 3.73 3.89 -2.41
CA ALA A 56 4.20 2.63 -1.82
C ALA A 56 4.40 2.71 -0.29
N ASP A 57 4.75 3.89 0.21
CA ASP A 57 4.93 4.22 1.62
C ASP A 57 3.63 4.42 2.40
N ALA A 58 2.46 4.41 1.73
CA ALA A 58 1.16 4.43 2.40
C ALA A 58 0.75 3.06 2.97
N VAL A 59 1.57 2.01 2.80
CA VAL A 59 1.31 0.68 3.35
C VAL A 59 1.85 0.59 4.76
N VAL A 60 0.99 0.17 5.68
CA VAL A 60 1.33 -0.17 7.06
C VAL A 60 0.97 -1.63 7.31
N VAL A 61 1.71 -2.29 8.20
CA VAL A 61 1.43 -3.66 8.61
C VAL A 61 0.33 -3.71 9.68
N ASP A 62 -0.37 -4.83 9.79
CA ASP A 62 -1.45 -5.00 10.77
C ASP A 62 -0.95 -4.72 12.20
N GLY A 63 -1.74 -3.96 12.95
CA GLY A 63 -1.40 -3.50 14.30
C GLY A 63 -0.54 -2.24 14.37
N ALA A 64 -0.05 -1.71 13.24
CA ALA A 64 0.62 -0.42 13.18
C ALA A 64 -0.39 0.74 13.06
N ASP A 65 -0.02 1.91 13.60
CA ASP A 65 -0.83 3.13 13.51
C ASP A 65 -0.83 3.69 12.07
N PRO A 66 -1.98 3.72 11.37
CA PRO A 66 -2.07 4.21 10.00
C PRO A 66 -1.93 5.74 9.88
N SER A 67 -2.05 6.49 10.99
CA SER A 67 -1.82 7.94 11.01
C SER A 67 -0.34 8.31 11.07
N ARG A 68 0.52 7.33 11.39
CA ARG A 68 1.95 7.50 11.56
C ARG A 68 2.69 6.73 10.46
N ALA A 69 2.43 7.13 9.20
CA ALA A 69 3.21 6.71 8.03
C ALA A 69 4.61 7.39 8.04
N GLY A 70 5.41 7.03 9.03
CA GLY A 70 6.86 7.21 9.10
C GLY A 70 7.51 5.84 9.25
N PRO A 71 8.84 5.69 9.17
CA PRO A 71 9.45 4.40 8.97
C PRO A 71 9.27 3.57 10.24
N SER A 72 8.23 2.73 10.26
CA SER A 72 8.16 1.56 11.13
C SER A 72 9.23 0.59 10.62
N VAL A 73 10.49 0.94 10.90
CA VAL A 73 11.56 -0.03 11.07
C VAL A 73 11.14 -0.84 12.30
N VAL A 74 10.29 -1.83 12.08
CA VAL A 74 10.14 -2.93 13.00
C VAL A 74 11.41 -3.76 12.80
N THR A 75 12.44 -3.42 13.58
CA THR A 75 13.54 -4.34 13.87
C THR A 75 12.97 -5.58 14.54
#